data_AF-M0F113-F1
#
_entry.id   AF-M0F113-F1
#
_cell.length_a   1.000
_cell.length_b   1.000
_cell.length_c   1.000
_cell.angle_alpha   90.00
_cell.angle_beta   90.00
_cell.angle_gamma   90.00
#
_symmetry.space_group_name_H-M   'P 1'
#
loop_
_entity.id
_entity.type
_entity.pdbx_description
1 polymer ?
#
loop_
_entity_poly.entity_id
_entity_poly.type
_entity_poly.pdbx_seq_one_letter_code
_entity_poly.pdbx_strand_id
1 'polypeptide(L)' 'MAMPEKEELPFFDPDTDETMSKNEQIEMYEAWAEYREKLRTGTKPNK' A
#
# COMPACT_ATOMS: atom_id res chain seq x y z
N MET A 1 -18.99 -2.90 -1.83
CA MET A 1 -18.66 -1.78 -2.73
C MET A 1 -17.22 -2.00 -3.15
N ALA A 2 -16.96 -2.21 -4.45
CA ALA A 2 -15.57 -2.29 -4.91
C ALA A 2 -14.99 -0.88 -4.85
N MET A 3 -13.85 -0.71 -4.19
CA MET A 3 -13.09 0.54 -4.31
C MET A 3 -12.47 0.56 -5.72
N PRO A 4 -12.58 1.68 -6.44
CA PRO A 4 -11.96 1.79 -7.77
C PRO A 4 -10.43 1.68 -7.63
N GLU A 5 -9.81 1.07 -8.64
CA GLU A 5 -8.34 1.07 -8.75
C GLU A 5 -7.82 2.48 -9.03
N LYS A 6 -6.52 2.73 -8.78
CA LYS A 6 -5.95 4.07 -8.94
C LYS A 6 -6.09 4.56 -10.39
N GLU A 7 -5.96 3.65 -11.36
CA GLU A 7 -6.11 3.94 -12.78
C GLU A 7 -7.57 4.25 -13.19
N GLU A 8 -8.56 3.95 -12.35
CA GLU A 8 -9.98 4.19 -12.60
C GLU A 8 -10.48 5.52 -12.01
N LEU A 9 -9.60 6.27 -11.34
CA LEU A 9 -9.97 7.53 -10.71
C LEU A 9 -10.21 8.62 -11.77
N PRO A 10 -11.27 9.44 -11.66
CA PRO A 10 -11.61 10.46 -12.66
C PRO A 10 -10.55 11.54 -12.89
N PHE A 11 -9.56 11.63 -12.01
CA PHE A 11 -8.47 12.60 -12.03
C PHE A 11 -7.11 11.94 -12.30
N PHE A 12 -7.08 10.63 -12.57
CA PHE A 12 -5.85 9.92 -12.89
C PHE A 12 -5.43 10.23 -14.33
N ASP A 13 -4.19 10.67 -14.50
CA ASP A 13 -3.57 10.87 -15.81
C ASP A 13 -2.36 9.93 -15.96
N PRO A 14 -2.39 8.94 -16.88
CA PRO A 14 -1.29 7.98 -17.04
C PRO A 14 0.02 8.61 -17.54
N ASP A 15 -0.02 9.82 -18.10
CA ASP A 15 1.16 10.53 -18.58
C ASP A 15 1.86 11.33 -17.47
N THR A 16 1.16 11.65 -16.36
CA THR A 16 1.71 12.45 -15.25
C THR A 16 1.73 11.73 -13.91
N ASP A 17 0.82 10.78 -13.69
CA ASP A 17 0.61 10.13 -12.43
C ASP A 17 1.22 8.72 -12.43
N GLU A 18 2.17 8.50 -11.54
CA GLU A 18 2.72 7.16 -11.31
C GLU A 18 1.75 6.32 -10.46
N THR A 19 1.57 5.06 -10.88
CA THR A 19 0.90 4.02 -10.08
C THR A 19 1.87 2.89 -9.78
N MET A 20 1.76 2.38 -8.55
CA MET A 20 2.45 1.15 -8.18
C MET A 20 1.81 -0.02 -8.92
N SER A 21 2.64 -0.92 -9.44
CA SER A 21 2.19 -2.21 -9.92
C SER A 21 1.52 -3.01 -8.80
N LYS A 22 0.73 -4.03 -9.17
CA LYS A 22 0.05 -4.89 -8.20
C LYS A 22 1.03 -5.54 -7.21
N ASN A 23 2.22 -5.92 -7.67
CA ASN A 23 3.23 -6.53 -6.81
C ASN A 23 3.78 -5.53 -5.79
N GLU A 24 4.10 -4.30 -6.21
CA GLU A 24 4.57 -3.24 -5.31
C GLU A 24 3.50 -2.84 -4.29
N GLN A 25 2.22 -2.83 -4.69
CA GLN A 25 1.12 -2.62 -3.76
C GLN A 25 1.04 -3.73 -2.70
N ILE A 26 1.20 -5.00 -3.10
CA ILE A 26 1.21 -6.14 -2.17
C ILE A 26 2.35 -5.98 -1.16
N GLU A 27 3.58 -5.73 -1.62
CA GLU A 27 4.74 -5.56 -0.76
C GLU A 27 4.55 -4.39 0.23
N MET A 28 3.99 -3.27 -0.23
CA MET A 28 3.67 -2.13 0.64
C MET A 28 2.64 -2.52 1.72
N TYR A 29 1.57 -3.23 1.35
CA TYR A 29 0.54 -3.65 2.30
C TYR A 29 1.08 -4.67 3.32
N GLU A 30 1.95 -5.58 2.90
CA GLU A 30 2.63 -6.52 3.80
C GLU A 30 3.53 -5.77 4.79
N ALA A 31 4.36 -4.84 4.32
CA ALA A 31 5.20 -4.01 5.19
C ALA A 31 4.37 -3.19 6.20
N TRP A 32 3.24 -2.64 5.78
CA TRP A 32 2.32 -1.94 6.68
C TRP A 32 1.59 -2.86 7.66
N ALA A 33 1.26 -4.08 7.25
CA ALA A 33 0.69 -5.09 8.16
C ALA A 33 1.71 -5.46 9.24
N GLU A 34 2.96 -5.73 8.86
CA GLU A 34 4.05 -5.98 9.81
C GLU A 34 4.28 -4.80 10.74
N TYR A 35 4.31 -3.57 10.21
CA TYR A 35 4.48 -2.36 11.02
C TYR A 35 3.37 -2.23 12.06
N ARG A 36 2.11 -2.41 11.64
CA ARG A 36 0.95 -2.36 12.55
C ARG A 36 1.00 -3.48 13.59
N GLU A 37 1.44 -4.68 13.21
CA GLU A 37 1.55 -5.79 14.16
C GLU A 37 2.68 -5.57 15.18
N LYS A 38 3.81 -4.99 14.77
CA LYS A 38 4.90 -4.56 15.66
C LYS A 38 4.40 -3.50 16.64
N LEU A 39 3.63 -2.52 16.18
CA LEU A 39 2.98 -1.53 17.06
C LEU A 39 1.98 -2.18 18.03
N ARG A 40 1.18 -3.15 17.56
CA ARG A 40 0.16 -3.83 18.37
C ARG A 40 0.78 -4.68 19.48
N THR A 41 1.84 -5.41 19.17
CA THR A 41 2.51 -6.33 20.10
C THR A 41 3.57 -5.64 20.95
N GLY A 42 3.92 -4.39 20.64
CA GLY A 42 5.00 -3.66 21.29
C GLY A 42 6.39 -4.18 20.96
N THR A 43 6.52 -5.05 19.96
CA THR A 43 7.81 -5.60 19.52
C THR A 43 8.46 -4.65 18.52
N LYS A 44 9.66 -4.17 18.84
CA LYS A 44 10.48 -3.41 17.90
C LYS A 44 11.38 -4.39 17.14
N PRO A 45 11.53 -4.25 15.82
CA PRO A 45 12.56 -5.01 15.12
C PRO A 45 13.92 -4.54 15.65
N ASN A 46 14.74 -5.47 16.14
CA ASN A 46 16.02 -5.28 16.86
C ASN A 46 15.96 -5.09 18.40
N LYS A 47 15.05 -5.76 19.11
CA LYS A 47 15.28 -6.08 20.53
C LYS A 47 15.00 -7.54 20.83
#